data_AF-A0A8J3F711-F1
#
_entry.id   AF-A0A8J3F711-F1
#
_cell.length_a   1.000
_cell.length_b   1.000
_cell.length_c   1.000
_cell.angle_alpha   90.00
_cell.angle_beta   90.00
_cell.angle_gamma   90.00
#
_symmetry.space_group_name_H-M   'P 1'
#
loop_
_entity.id
_entity.type
_entity.pdbx_description
1 polymer ?
#
loop_
_entity_poly.entity_id
_entity_poly.type
_entity_poly.pdbx_seq_one_letter_code
_entity_poly.pdbx_strand_id
1 'polypeptide(L)'
;MRLLAILIAVGLLTACNNDNAQPFALQSGIANKSQLTEAESTQAWETLMGACQNLAKMKSDLSDWTLVATSLSRTERDYGWSRAFEISFRIADQPDGNLLSRAAGHVCTFTVGGGDQPGYFAVKNDCARICGASGGALVPVPDMVFLDDPQSHGYRARRDADAQDFARRIKAAKPPAFGNDHQAQRQLAYLYSNESYDKEDRIRGCAWGMYIVGLSSFAGSSDRSNLDYECGSLTAHERDAASREAESIAARVSK
;
A
#
# COMPACT_ATOMS: atom_id res chain seq x y z
N MET A 1 38.61 -21.72 68.18
CA MET A 1 37.46 -21.23 68.98
C MET A 1 37.02 -19.90 68.43
N ARG A 2 35.77 -19.85 67.96
CA ARG A 2 34.84 -18.72 67.77
C ARG A 2 35.44 -17.31 67.74
N LEU A 3 35.40 -16.68 66.57
CA LEU A 3 35.32 -15.22 66.46
C LEU A 3 34.07 -14.85 65.66
N LEU A 4 33.35 -13.88 66.24
CA LEU A 4 31.98 -13.47 66.00
C LEU A 4 31.75 -12.96 64.57
N ALA A 5 30.58 -13.33 64.04
CA ALA A 5 29.89 -12.60 63.00
C ALA A 5 29.20 -11.36 63.61
N ILE A 6 29.42 -10.19 63.01
CA ILE A 6 28.55 -9.01 63.16
C ILE A 6 28.26 -8.47 61.75
N LEU A 7 26.95 -8.38 61.47
CA LEU A 7 26.30 -7.83 60.28
C LEU A 7 26.12 -6.29 60.39
N ILE A 8 25.67 -5.70 59.28
CA ILE A 8 24.95 -4.40 59.11
C ILE A 8 25.90 -3.20 58.82
N ALA A 9 25.75 -2.34 57.80
CA ALA A 9 24.85 -2.21 56.64
C ALA A 9 25.40 -1.16 55.65
N VAL A 10 25.01 -1.32 54.38
CA VAL A 10 24.60 -0.29 53.39
C VAL A 10 25.48 0.96 53.20
N GLY A 11 26.10 1.01 52.02
CA GLY A 11 26.53 2.24 51.36
C GLY A 11 26.40 2.07 49.85
N LEU A 12 25.30 2.57 49.28
CA LEU A 12 25.07 2.75 47.85
C LEU A 12 26.16 3.65 47.25
N LEU A 13 26.94 3.16 46.29
CA LEU A 13 27.47 3.98 45.20
C LEU A 13 27.54 3.13 43.92
N THR A 14 26.59 3.46 43.06
CA THR A 14 26.49 3.19 41.62
C THR A 14 27.72 3.71 40.86
N ALA A 15 28.35 2.85 40.06
CA ALA A 15 29.08 3.29 38.87
C ALA A 15 28.94 2.23 37.79
N CYS A 16 28.30 2.64 36.70
CA CYS A 16 27.83 1.87 35.57
C CYS A 16 28.99 1.20 34.81
N ASN A 17 28.82 -0.07 34.46
CA ASN A 17 29.36 -0.63 33.24
C ASN A 17 28.38 -1.71 32.76
N ASN A 18 27.33 -1.24 32.10
CA ASN A 18 26.47 -2.07 31.28
C ASN A 18 26.55 -1.51 29.86
N ASP A 19 27.59 -1.91 29.13
CA ASP A 19 27.53 -2.02 27.66
C ASP A 19 26.67 -3.23 27.28
N ASN A 20 25.45 -3.25 27.83
CA ASN A 20 24.38 -4.05 27.27
C ASN A 20 23.85 -3.22 26.10
N ALA A 21 24.46 -3.39 24.93
CA ALA A 21 23.72 -3.24 23.69
C ALA A 21 22.49 -4.14 23.81
N GLN A 22 21.41 -3.55 24.31
CA GLN A 22 20.11 -4.19 24.34
C GLN A 22 19.85 -4.59 22.89
N PRO A 23 19.51 -5.86 22.61
CA PRO A 23 18.95 -6.20 21.32
C PRO A 23 17.83 -5.19 21.07
N PHE A 24 17.81 -4.58 19.89
CA PHE A 24 16.72 -3.70 19.46
C PHE A 24 15.42 -4.45 19.71
N ALA A 25 14.78 -4.20 20.84
CA ALA A 25 13.51 -4.78 21.16
C ALA A 25 12.56 -4.06 20.22
N LEU A 26 12.28 -4.71 19.09
CA LEU A 26 11.19 -4.36 18.20
C LEU A 26 9.95 -4.33 19.11
N GLN A 27 9.63 -3.18 19.69
CA GLN A 27 8.26 -2.92 20.15
C GLN A 27 7.47 -2.78 18.87
N SER A 28 7.20 -3.93 18.26
CA SER A 28 6.22 -4.04 17.20
C SER A 28 4.93 -3.54 17.84
N GLY A 29 4.54 -2.33 17.47
CA GLY A 29 3.15 -1.91 17.60
C GLY A 29 2.35 -2.78 16.63
N ILE A 30 2.27 -4.09 16.87
CA ILE A 30 1.28 -4.95 16.23
C ILE A 30 -0.04 -4.46 16.84
N ALA A 31 -0.62 -3.45 16.21
CA ALA A 31 -2.00 -3.08 16.46
C ALA A 31 -2.87 -4.23 15.95
N ASN A 32 -2.94 -5.33 16.72
CA ASN A 32 -3.93 -6.40 16.79
C ASN A 32 -4.90 -6.59 15.60
N LYS A 33 -4.36 -6.54 14.36
CA LYS A 33 -5.09 -6.72 13.09
C LYS A 33 -4.17 -7.25 11.96
N SER A 34 -2.92 -7.62 12.24
CA SER A 34 -2.05 -8.22 11.23
C SER A 34 -2.44 -9.68 11.04
N GLN A 35 -2.90 -10.01 9.84
CA GLN A 35 -2.99 -11.39 9.34
C GLN A 35 -1.61 -12.04 9.12
N LEU A 36 -0.58 -11.60 9.85
CA LEU A 36 0.82 -12.03 9.78
C LEU A 36 1.32 -12.26 11.20
N THR A 37 2.17 -13.27 11.35
CA THR A 37 2.91 -13.59 12.57
C THR A 37 4.01 -12.55 12.82
N GLU A 38 4.55 -12.52 14.05
CA GLU A 38 5.70 -11.69 14.40
C GLU A 38 6.94 -12.04 13.55
N ALA A 39 7.13 -13.32 13.25
CA ALA A 39 8.21 -13.81 12.39
C ALA A 39 8.08 -13.27 10.95
N GLU A 40 6.90 -13.37 10.35
CA GLU A 40 6.63 -12.81 9.01
C GLU A 40 6.78 -11.28 9.01
N SER A 41 6.37 -10.61 10.08
CA SER A 41 6.49 -9.15 10.20
C SER A 41 7.95 -8.72 10.27
N THR A 42 8.76 -9.43 11.05
CA THR A 42 10.21 -9.21 11.15
C THR A 42 10.90 -9.50 9.81
N GLN A 43 10.52 -10.59 9.14
CA GLN A 43 11.05 -10.92 7.83
C GLN A 43 10.72 -9.83 6.79
N ALA A 44 9.51 -9.27 6.81
CA ALA A 44 9.12 -8.18 5.92
C ALA A 44 9.96 -6.91 6.15
N TRP A 45 10.17 -6.55 7.42
CA TRP A 45 11.03 -5.44 7.81
C TRP A 45 12.47 -5.64 7.34
N GLU A 46 13.08 -6.78 7.64
CA GLU A 46 14.47 -7.07 7.25
C GLU A 46 14.62 -7.18 5.73
N THR A 47 13.61 -7.70 5.01
CA THR A 47 13.60 -7.73 3.54
C THR A 47 13.55 -6.32 2.95
N LEU A 48 12.75 -5.41 3.53
CA LEU A 48 12.73 -4.00 3.14
C LEU A 48 14.09 -3.34 3.41
N MET A 49 14.70 -3.58 4.58
CA MET A 49 16.03 -3.05 4.91
C MET A 49 17.09 -3.56 3.92
N GLY A 50 17.07 -4.85 3.60
CA GLY A 50 17.98 -5.45 2.62
C GLY A 50 17.86 -4.83 1.23
N ALA A 51 16.63 -4.55 0.79
CA ALA A 51 16.35 -3.90 -0.48
C ALA A 51 16.68 -2.38 -0.48
N CYS A 52 16.63 -1.73 0.69
CA CYS A 52 16.94 -0.31 0.86
C CYS A 52 18.17 -0.13 1.76
N GLN A 53 19.36 -0.35 1.20
CA GLN A 53 20.62 -0.33 1.96
C GLN A 53 20.89 0.96 2.74
N ASN A 54 20.43 2.11 2.24
CA ASN A 54 20.56 3.37 2.97
C ASN A 54 19.77 3.34 4.28
N LEU A 55 18.54 2.81 4.24
CA LEU A 55 17.71 2.69 5.42
C LEU A 55 18.31 1.70 6.44
N ALA A 56 18.87 0.59 5.96
CA ALA A 56 19.58 -0.38 6.81
C ALA A 56 20.79 0.24 7.55
N LYS A 57 21.56 1.11 6.88
CA LYS A 57 22.72 1.79 7.48
C LYS A 57 22.34 2.77 8.59
N MET A 58 21.11 3.26 8.58
CA MET A 58 20.62 4.30 9.49
C MET A 58 19.55 3.75 10.45
N LYS A 59 19.57 2.44 10.72
CA LYS A 59 18.58 1.74 11.56
C LYS A 59 18.46 2.33 12.97
N SER A 60 19.54 2.91 13.51
CA SER A 60 19.55 3.59 14.81
C SER A 60 18.68 4.86 14.86
N ASP A 61 18.43 5.49 13.71
CA ASP A 61 17.61 6.70 13.58
C ASP A 61 16.13 6.39 13.31
N LEU A 62 15.75 5.12 13.35
CA LEU A 62 14.40 4.68 13.07
C LEU A 62 13.72 4.20 14.35
N SER A 63 12.49 4.64 14.60
CA SER A 63 11.69 4.22 15.74
C SER A 63 10.25 3.88 15.33
N ASP A 64 9.50 3.31 16.27
CA ASP A 64 8.04 3.18 16.19
C ASP A 64 7.54 2.49 14.90
N TRP A 65 8.31 1.50 14.43
CA TRP A 65 7.92 0.84 13.20
C TRP A 65 6.69 -0.05 13.42
N THR A 66 5.85 -0.11 12.40
CA THR A 66 4.60 -0.89 12.36
C THR A 66 4.45 -1.58 11.02
N LEU A 67 3.71 -2.68 11.01
CA LEU A 67 3.28 -3.37 9.79
C LEU A 67 1.78 -3.64 9.91
N VAL A 68 0.99 -3.08 9.00
CA VAL A 68 -0.47 -3.23 9.00
C VAL A 68 -0.96 -3.67 7.63
N ALA A 69 -1.98 -4.53 7.60
CA ALA A 69 -2.64 -4.85 6.33
C ALA A 69 -3.37 -3.61 5.80
N THR A 70 -3.29 -3.37 4.50
CA THR A 70 -3.97 -2.26 3.83
C THR A 70 -4.83 -2.78 2.67
N SER A 71 -5.79 -1.96 2.23
CA SER A 71 -6.57 -2.26 1.03
C SER A 71 -5.72 -2.09 -0.21
N LEU A 72 -5.87 -2.97 -1.20
CA LEU A 72 -5.24 -2.81 -2.51
C LEU A 72 -5.84 -1.59 -3.21
N SER A 73 -4.98 -0.67 -3.65
CA SER A 73 -5.37 0.29 -4.68
C SER A 73 -5.24 -0.36 -6.06
N ARG A 74 -5.59 0.44 -7.07
CA ARG A 74 -5.38 0.10 -8.48
C ARG A 74 -3.95 -0.35 -8.77
N THR A 75 -2.96 0.38 -8.24
CA THR A 75 -1.55 0.18 -8.55
C THR A 75 -1.06 -1.20 -8.10
N GLU A 76 -1.39 -1.62 -6.89
CA GLU A 76 -1.02 -2.93 -6.35
C GLU A 76 -1.69 -4.06 -7.15
N ARG A 77 -2.93 -3.88 -7.60
CA ARG A 77 -3.62 -4.85 -8.47
C ARG A 77 -2.93 -4.96 -9.84
N ASP A 78 -2.45 -3.85 -10.40
CA ASP A 78 -1.71 -3.85 -11.67
C ASP A 78 -0.36 -4.59 -11.58
N TYR A 79 0.18 -4.75 -10.36
CA TYR A 79 1.35 -5.58 -10.03
C TYR A 79 1.00 -7.03 -9.63
N GLY A 80 -0.29 -7.40 -9.66
CA GLY A 80 -0.75 -8.76 -9.38
C GLY A 80 -0.82 -9.11 -7.90
N TRP A 81 -0.84 -8.13 -7.00
CA TRP A 81 -0.90 -8.36 -5.57
C TRP A 81 -2.32 -8.74 -5.14
N SER A 82 -2.49 -9.78 -4.29
CA SER A 82 -3.80 -10.11 -3.68
C SER A 82 -3.94 -9.57 -2.26
N ARG A 83 -2.83 -9.15 -1.65
CA ARG A 83 -2.73 -8.49 -0.35
C ARG A 83 -1.61 -7.46 -0.38
N ALA A 84 -1.76 -6.40 0.40
CA ALA A 84 -0.72 -5.39 0.61
C ALA A 84 -0.61 -5.07 2.10
N PHE A 85 0.57 -4.61 2.49
CA PHE A 85 0.85 -4.18 3.85
C PHE A 85 1.57 -2.84 3.83
N GLU A 86 1.34 -2.02 4.85
CA GLU A 86 2.06 -0.78 5.06
C GLU A 86 3.09 -0.97 6.17
N ILE A 87 4.36 -0.82 5.82
CA ILE A 87 5.45 -0.64 6.78
C ILE A 87 5.58 0.86 7.02
N SER A 88 5.33 1.30 8.25
CA SER A 88 5.55 2.68 8.66
C SER A 88 6.59 2.74 9.77
N PHE A 89 7.41 3.79 9.81
CA PHE A 89 8.37 4.05 10.90
C PHE A 89 8.65 5.53 11.00
N ARG A 90 9.02 5.99 12.20
CA ARG A 90 9.43 7.37 12.44
C ARG A 90 10.93 7.52 12.23
N ILE A 91 11.33 8.61 11.59
CA ILE A 91 12.73 9.03 11.51
C ILE A 91 13.00 9.99 12.67
N ALA A 92 14.16 9.84 13.31
CA ALA A 92 14.63 10.71 14.37
C ALA A 92 14.55 12.19 13.98
N ASP A 93 14.36 13.08 14.95
CA ASP A 93 14.29 14.52 14.71
C ASP A 93 15.67 15.09 14.28
N GLN A 94 16.76 14.40 14.63
CA GLN A 94 18.13 14.72 14.26
C GLN A 94 18.86 13.44 13.84
N PRO A 95 18.59 12.91 12.64
CA PRO A 95 19.16 11.64 12.20
C PRO A 95 20.65 11.82 11.84
N ASP A 96 21.42 10.75 11.99
CA ASP A 96 22.82 10.74 11.61
C ASP A 96 22.96 10.78 10.07
N GLY A 97 23.54 11.87 9.57
CA GLY A 97 23.86 12.04 8.16
C GLY A 97 22.78 12.70 7.30
N ASN A 98 23.20 13.12 6.10
CA ASN A 98 22.41 14.03 5.27
C ASN A 98 21.21 13.37 4.56
N LEU A 99 21.20 12.05 4.39
CA LEU A 99 20.19 11.35 3.58
C LEU A 99 18.80 11.37 4.23
N LEU A 100 18.72 11.23 5.56
CA LEU A 100 17.45 11.27 6.30
C LEU A 100 17.01 12.68 6.68
N SER A 101 17.91 13.67 6.61
CA SER A 101 17.64 15.05 7.07
C SER A 101 16.37 15.68 6.50
N ARG A 102 16.00 15.34 5.25
CA ARG A 102 14.78 15.84 4.60
C ARG A 102 13.49 15.23 5.12
N ALA A 103 13.59 14.09 5.78
CA ALA A 103 12.48 13.35 6.36
C ALA A 103 12.60 13.28 7.90
N ALA A 104 13.51 14.06 8.50
CA ALA A 104 13.72 14.11 9.94
C ALA A 104 12.42 14.46 10.69
N GLY A 105 12.13 13.72 11.76
CA GLY A 105 10.91 13.85 12.55
C GLY A 105 9.61 13.41 11.87
N HIS A 106 9.66 12.99 10.61
CA HIS A 106 8.49 12.50 9.87
C HIS A 106 8.33 10.98 9.97
N VAL A 107 7.10 10.52 9.76
CA VAL A 107 6.80 9.10 9.54
C VAL A 107 6.93 8.81 8.04
N CYS A 108 7.76 7.81 7.73
CA CYS A 108 7.84 7.23 6.41
C CYS A 108 7.01 5.96 6.31
N THR A 109 6.26 5.84 5.22
CA THR A 109 5.37 4.71 4.94
C THR A 109 5.71 4.12 3.58
N PHE A 110 5.84 2.80 3.56
CA PHE A 110 6.09 1.98 2.38
C PHE A 110 4.98 0.95 2.26
N THR A 111 4.35 0.86 1.11
CA THR A 111 3.47 -0.27 0.80
C THR A 111 4.34 -1.41 0.28
N VAL A 112 4.21 -2.58 0.86
CA VAL A 112 4.91 -3.81 0.49
C VAL A 112 3.90 -4.89 0.10
N GLY A 113 4.31 -5.76 -0.83
CA GLY A 113 3.46 -6.85 -1.28
C GLY A 113 4.24 -7.98 -1.95
N GLY A 114 3.62 -9.15 -1.91
CA GLY A 114 4.04 -10.32 -2.69
C GLY A 114 3.40 -10.32 -4.07
N GLY A 115 2.90 -11.46 -4.54
CA GLY A 115 2.18 -11.59 -5.79
C GLY A 115 3.09 -11.75 -7.00
N ASP A 116 2.57 -11.45 -8.19
CA ASP A 116 3.27 -11.69 -9.46
C ASP A 116 4.51 -10.81 -9.61
N GLN A 117 4.47 -9.58 -9.08
CA GLN A 117 5.59 -8.64 -9.06
C GLN A 117 5.86 -8.16 -7.62
N PRO A 118 6.52 -8.98 -6.80
CA PRO A 118 6.75 -8.66 -5.39
C PRO A 118 7.70 -7.46 -5.24
N GLY A 119 7.47 -6.64 -4.22
CA GLY A 119 8.29 -5.45 -3.98
C GLY A 119 7.64 -4.45 -3.05
N TYR A 120 8.11 -3.21 -3.15
CA TYR A 120 7.59 -2.09 -2.38
C TYR A 120 7.54 -0.80 -3.17
N PHE A 121 6.78 0.18 -2.69
CA PHE A 121 6.94 1.57 -3.06
C PHE A 121 6.71 2.49 -1.86
N ALA A 122 7.37 3.63 -1.87
CA ALA A 122 7.16 4.65 -0.84
C ALA A 122 5.94 5.50 -1.19
N VAL A 123 5.10 5.76 -0.18
CA VAL A 123 3.90 6.60 -0.32
C VAL A 123 4.27 8.07 -0.58
N LYS A 124 5.39 8.54 0.00
CA LYS A 124 5.89 9.91 -0.15
C LYS A 124 7.23 9.95 -0.87
N ASN A 125 7.44 10.95 -1.71
CA ASN A 125 8.67 11.15 -2.48
C ASN A 125 9.93 11.25 -1.62
N ASP A 126 9.88 11.95 -0.48
CA ASP A 126 11.06 12.09 0.37
C ASP A 126 11.48 10.76 1.02
N CYS A 127 10.51 9.89 1.34
CA CYS A 127 10.79 8.54 1.79
C CYS A 127 11.33 7.65 0.65
N ALA A 128 10.81 7.80 -0.56
CA ALA A 128 11.31 7.09 -1.75
C ALA A 128 12.80 7.38 -2.02
N ARG A 129 13.17 8.66 -1.88
CA ARG A 129 14.54 9.15 -2.11
C ARG A 129 15.56 8.52 -1.17
N ILE A 130 15.16 8.17 0.06
CA ILE A 130 16.04 7.45 1.00
C ILE A 130 16.56 6.16 0.34
N CYS A 131 15.68 5.46 -0.38
CA CYS A 131 16.00 4.23 -1.10
C CYS A 131 16.48 4.45 -2.54
N GLY A 132 16.75 5.70 -2.95
CA GLY A 132 17.14 6.03 -4.32
C GLY A 132 16.02 5.83 -5.35
N ALA A 133 14.77 5.74 -4.90
CA ALA A 133 13.60 5.51 -5.75
C ALA A 133 12.81 6.81 -5.97
N SER A 134 11.94 6.80 -7.00
CA SER A 134 10.90 7.81 -7.17
C SER A 134 9.65 7.39 -6.39
N GLY A 135 8.91 8.34 -5.81
CA GLY A 135 7.68 8.01 -5.07
C GLY A 135 6.63 7.40 -5.99
N GLY A 136 5.88 6.42 -5.47
CA GLY A 136 4.87 5.68 -6.22
C GLY A 136 5.40 4.70 -7.27
N ALA A 137 6.71 4.68 -7.54
CA ALA A 137 7.31 3.68 -8.42
C ALA A 137 7.61 2.39 -7.66
N LEU A 138 7.20 1.25 -8.22
CA LEU A 138 7.54 -0.06 -7.66
C LEU A 138 9.06 -0.29 -7.72
N VAL A 139 9.63 -0.64 -6.57
CA VAL A 139 10.96 -1.22 -6.44
C VAL A 139 10.78 -2.74 -6.32
N PRO A 140 11.21 -3.54 -7.31
CA PRO A 140 11.06 -4.98 -7.27
C PRO A 140 11.93 -5.60 -6.17
N VAL A 141 11.35 -6.50 -5.38
CA VAL A 141 12.07 -7.28 -4.37
C VAL A 141 11.56 -8.72 -4.43
N PRO A 142 12.20 -9.59 -5.25
CA PRO A 142 11.75 -10.98 -5.45
C PRO A 142 11.54 -11.75 -4.14
N ASP A 143 12.40 -11.51 -3.15
CA ASP A 143 12.32 -12.18 -1.86
C ASP A 143 11.05 -11.83 -1.07
N MET A 144 10.32 -10.76 -1.39
CA MET A 144 9.03 -10.43 -0.76
C MET A 144 7.88 -11.35 -1.19
N VAL A 145 8.10 -12.30 -2.10
CA VAL A 145 7.08 -13.27 -2.54
C VAL A 145 6.43 -14.03 -1.38
N PHE A 146 7.15 -14.24 -0.26
CA PHE A 146 6.59 -14.92 0.92
C PHE A 146 5.36 -14.21 1.52
N LEU A 147 5.22 -12.89 1.31
CA LEU A 147 4.06 -12.12 1.78
C LEU A 147 2.77 -12.62 1.12
N ASP A 148 2.88 -13.09 -0.13
CA ASP A 148 1.74 -13.55 -0.92
C ASP A 148 2.19 -14.36 -2.16
N ASP A 149 2.53 -15.63 -2.00
CA ASP A 149 3.06 -16.46 -3.10
C ASP A 149 1.97 -16.77 -4.15
N PRO A 150 2.14 -16.40 -5.45
CA PRO A 150 1.20 -16.72 -6.53
C PRO A 150 0.90 -18.22 -6.70
N GLN A 151 1.85 -19.08 -6.31
CA GLN A 151 1.71 -20.53 -6.38
C GLN A 151 0.98 -21.12 -5.16
N SER A 152 0.70 -20.32 -4.13
CA SER A 152 -0.04 -20.77 -2.96
C SER A 152 -1.54 -20.92 -3.26
N HIS A 153 -2.18 -21.87 -2.58
CA HIS A 153 -3.64 -22.00 -2.60
C HIS A 153 -4.33 -20.73 -2.07
N GLY A 154 -3.75 -20.10 -1.04
CA GLY A 154 -4.32 -18.90 -0.41
C GLY A 154 -4.38 -17.71 -1.36
N TYR A 155 -3.32 -17.48 -2.16
CA TYR A 155 -3.30 -16.44 -3.18
C TYR A 155 -4.41 -16.66 -4.21
N ARG A 156 -4.46 -17.85 -4.83
CA ARG A 156 -5.46 -18.18 -5.85
C ARG A 156 -6.89 -18.02 -5.33
N ALA A 157 -7.17 -18.54 -4.12
CA ALA A 157 -8.48 -18.42 -3.50
C ALA A 157 -8.90 -16.95 -3.28
N ARG A 158 -7.98 -16.05 -2.89
CA ARG A 158 -8.27 -14.62 -2.78
C ARG A 158 -8.53 -13.97 -4.13
N ARG A 159 -7.71 -14.27 -5.15
CA ARG A 159 -7.90 -13.74 -6.51
C ARG A 159 -9.24 -14.17 -7.09
N ASP A 160 -9.61 -15.43 -6.89
CA ASP A 160 -10.90 -15.98 -7.33
C ASP A 160 -12.07 -15.33 -6.59
N ALA A 161 -11.95 -15.14 -5.27
CA ALA A 161 -12.97 -14.47 -4.47
C ALA A 161 -13.16 -13.00 -4.88
N ASP A 162 -12.06 -12.26 -5.09
CA ASP A 162 -12.08 -10.89 -5.60
C ASP A 162 -12.75 -10.82 -6.98
N ALA A 163 -12.42 -11.74 -7.88
CA ALA A 163 -13.01 -11.80 -9.21
C ALA A 163 -14.53 -12.08 -9.17
N GLN A 164 -14.95 -12.99 -8.29
CA GLN A 164 -16.37 -13.29 -8.08
C GLN A 164 -17.13 -12.10 -7.47
N ASP A 165 -16.55 -11.43 -6.48
CA ASP A 165 -17.15 -10.23 -5.87
C ASP A 165 -17.26 -9.09 -6.88
N PHE A 166 -16.20 -8.84 -7.64
CA PHE A 166 -16.17 -7.85 -8.71
C PHE A 166 -17.28 -8.13 -9.74
N ALA A 167 -17.36 -9.36 -10.26
CA ALA A 167 -18.38 -9.75 -11.23
C ALA A 167 -19.81 -9.58 -10.67
N ARG A 168 -20.02 -9.93 -9.39
CA ARG A 168 -21.30 -9.74 -8.70
C ARG A 168 -21.68 -8.26 -8.59
N ARG A 169 -20.74 -7.40 -8.22
CA ARG A 169 -20.96 -5.95 -8.07
C ARG A 169 -21.19 -5.27 -9.41
N ILE A 170 -20.45 -5.66 -10.46
CA ILE A 170 -20.73 -5.23 -11.84
C ILE A 170 -22.14 -5.65 -12.27
N LYS A 171 -22.53 -6.91 -12.03
CA LYS A 171 -23.88 -7.41 -12.38
C LYS A 171 -24.99 -6.63 -11.67
N ALA A 172 -24.77 -6.23 -10.42
CA ALA A 172 -25.73 -5.46 -9.63
C ALA A 172 -25.81 -3.98 -10.07
N ALA A 173 -24.67 -3.34 -10.33
CA ALA A 173 -24.62 -1.92 -10.70
C ALA A 173 -25.04 -1.66 -12.16
N LYS A 174 -24.88 -2.64 -13.06
CA LYS A 174 -25.10 -2.47 -14.49
C LYS A 174 -26.54 -2.11 -14.87
N PRO A 175 -27.60 -2.82 -14.42
CA PRO A 175 -28.97 -2.46 -14.75
C PRO A 175 -29.37 -1.03 -14.33
N PRO A 176 -29.17 -0.59 -13.07
CA PRO A 176 -29.53 0.78 -12.68
C PRO A 176 -28.67 1.84 -13.38
N ALA A 177 -27.38 1.58 -13.64
CA ALA A 177 -26.55 2.53 -14.38
C ALA A 177 -27.08 2.80 -15.80
N PHE A 178 -27.55 1.75 -16.48
CA PHE A 178 -28.23 1.88 -17.77
C PHE A 178 -29.66 2.43 -17.66
N GLY A 179 -30.31 2.29 -16.50
CA GLY A 179 -31.57 2.96 -16.15
C GLY A 179 -31.41 4.43 -15.73
N ASN A 180 -30.28 5.06 -16.10
CA ASN A 180 -29.93 6.44 -15.79
C ASN A 180 -29.74 6.76 -14.29
N ASP A 181 -29.42 5.78 -13.46
CA ASP A 181 -28.99 6.02 -12.07
C ASP A 181 -27.52 6.49 -12.04
N HIS A 182 -27.32 7.76 -11.71
CA HIS A 182 -26.00 8.37 -11.68
C HIS A 182 -25.06 7.82 -10.61
N GLN A 183 -25.58 7.33 -9.48
CA GLN A 183 -24.74 6.71 -8.46
C GLN A 183 -24.25 5.33 -8.93
N ALA A 184 -25.11 4.58 -9.61
CA ALA A 184 -24.71 3.32 -10.23
C ALA A 184 -23.70 3.53 -11.38
N GLN A 185 -23.82 4.61 -12.15
CA GLN A 185 -22.84 4.99 -13.18
C GLN A 185 -21.45 5.27 -12.57
N ARG A 186 -21.40 6.11 -11.52
CA ARG A 186 -20.16 6.37 -10.76
C ARG A 186 -19.58 5.09 -10.15
N GLN A 187 -20.44 4.22 -9.64
CA GLN A 187 -20.00 2.93 -9.09
C GLN A 187 -19.36 2.04 -10.17
N LEU A 188 -19.93 1.97 -11.38
CA LEU A 188 -19.31 1.21 -12.47
C LEU A 188 -17.96 1.81 -12.88
N ALA A 189 -17.88 3.14 -13.04
CA ALA A 189 -16.62 3.84 -13.34
C ALA A 189 -15.53 3.48 -12.32
N TYR A 190 -15.88 3.58 -11.03
CA TYR A 190 -14.97 3.25 -9.93
C TYR A 190 -14.54 1.78 -9.93
N LEU A 191 -15.48 0.84 -10.05
CA LEU A 191 -15.22 -0.60 -10.06
C LEU A 191 -14.22 -0.96 -11.15
N TYR A 192 -14.53 -0.58 -12.39
CA TYR A 192 -13.68 -0.87 -13.54
C TYR A 192 -12.30 -0.22 -13.43
N SER A 193 -12.23 1.01 -12.93
CA SER A 193 -10.97 1.76 -12.85
C SER A 193 -10.06 1.39 -11.68
N ASN A 194 -10.61 0.92 -10.55
CA ASN A 194 -9.85 0.74 -9.31
C ASN A 194 -9.80 -0.70 -8.81
N GLU A 195 -10.83 -1.51 -9.07
CA GLU A 195 -10.97 -2.81 -8.43
C GLU A 195 -10.77 -3.99 -9.38
N SER A 196 -10.91 -3.78 -10.69
CA SER A 196 -10.55 -4.83 -11.66
C SER A 196 -9.05 -5.11 -11.63
N TYR A 197 -8.68 -6.37 -11.89
CA TYR A 197 -7.32 -6.77 -12.20
C TYR A 197 -7.07 -6.87 -13.70
N ASP A 198 -8.12 -6.79 -14.52
CA ASP A 198 -8.00 -6.71 -15.97
C ASP A 198 -7.69 -5.26 -16.36
N LYS A 199 -6.60 -5.06 -17.10
CA LYS A 199 -6.22 -3.73 -17.58
C LYS A 199 -7.17 -3.22 -18.67
N GLU A 200 -7.81 -4.11 -19.41
CA GLU A 200 -8.80 -3.71 -20.42
C GLU A 200 -10.05 -3.09 -19.79
N ASP A 201 -10.40 -3.52 -18.57
CA ASP A 201 -11.51 -2.92 -17.83
C ASP A 201 -11.27 -1.43 -17.53
N ARG A 202 -10.02 -0.96 -17.50
CA ARG A 202 -9.72 0.48 -17.32
C ARG A 202 -10.29 1.34 -18.45
N ILE A 203 -10.36 0.80 -19.67
CA ILE A 203 -11.01 1.48 -20.81
C ILE A 203 -12.49 1.67 -20.51
N ARG A 204 -13.16 0.65 -19.95
CA ARG A 204 -14.58 0.72 -19.56
C ARG A 204 -14.80 1.71 -18.42
N GLY A 205 -13.90 1.73 -17.44
CA GLY A 205 -13.94 2.69 -16.34
C GLY A 205 -13.87 4.12 -16.83
N CYS A 206 -12.86 4.44 -17.64
CA CYS A 206 -12.70 5.73 -18.30
C CYS A 206 -13.91 6.09 -19.19
N ALA A 207 -14.48 5.12 -19.92
CA ALA A 207 -15.67 5.34 -20.74
C ALA A 207 -16.89 5.79 -19.91
N TRP A 208 -17.13 5.16 -18.75
CA TRP A 208 -18.18 5.59 -17.82
C TRP A 208 -17.89 6.99 -17.25
N GLY A 209 -16.64 7.27 -16.87
CA GLY A 209 -16.23 8.61 -16.44
C GLY A 209 -16.51 9.67 -17.50
N MET A 210 -16.14 9.40 -18.76
CA MET A 210 -16.38 10.30 -19.90
C MET A 210 -17.86 10.57 -20.10
N TYR A 211 -18.68 9.51 -20.05
CA TYR A 211 -20.13 9.63 -20.11
C TYR A 211 -20.67 10.52 -18.99
N ILE A 212 -20.28 10.28 -17.73
CA ILE A 212 -20.74 11.06 -16.57
C ILE A 212 -20.37 12.54 -16.71
N VAL A 213 -19.12 12.86 -17.06
CA VAL A 213 -18.67 14.25 -17.24
C VAL A 213 -19.33 14.92 -18.43
N GLY A 214 -19.64 14.16 -19.49
CA GLY A 214 -20.42 14.62 -20.64
C GLY A 214 -21.85 15.06 -20.28
N LEU A 215 -22.41 14.54 -19.18
CA LEU A 215 -23.70 14.98 -18.62
C LEU A 215 -23.50 16.30 -17.82
N SER A 216 -23.39 17.41 -18.55
CA SER A 216 -23.00 18.72 -18.01
C SER A 216 -23.88 19.27 -16.88
N SER A 217 -25.13 18.81 -16.74
CA SER A 217 -26.06 19.29 -15.71
C SER A 217 -25.86 18.66 -14.33
N PHE A 218 -25.13 17.54 -14.23
CA PHE A 218 -24.93 16.82 -12.96
C PHE A 218 -23.45 16.59 -12.60
N ALA A 219 -22.55 16.70 -13.58
CA ALA A 219 -21.11 16.54 -13.35
C ALA A 219 -20.54 17.65 -12.47
N GLY A 220 -19.98 17.27 -11.32
CA GLY A 220 -19.27 18.16 -10.41
C GLY A 220 -17.78 18.25 -10.73
N SER A 221 -17.05 19.08 -9.98
CA SER A 221 -15.59 19.13 -10.02
C SER A 221 -14.96 17.79 -9.64
N SER A 222 -15.56 17.06 -8.70
CA SER A 222 -15.11 15.72 -8.30
C SER A 222 -15.19 14.71 -9.44
N ASP A 223 -16.23 14.77 -10.28
CA ASP A 223 -16.36 13.85 -11.42
C ASP A 223 -15.27 14.10 -12.47
N ARG A 224 -14.87 15.37 -12.67
CA ARG A 224 -13.75 15.71 -13.56
C ARG A 224 -12.41 15.23 -13.00
N SER A 225 -12.17 15.43 -11.71
CA SER A 225 -10.95 14.90 -11.07
C SER A 225 -10.89 13.37 -11.12
N ASN A 226 -12.04 12.70 -10.97
CA ASN A 226 -12.12 11.25 -11.12
C ASN A 226 -11.82 10.84 -12.56
N LEU A 227 -12.39 11.52 -13.56
CA LEU A 227 -12.11 11.25 -14.97
C LEU A 227 -10.60 11.36 -15.28
N ASP A 228 -9.94 12.40 -14.79
CA ASP A 228 -8.50 12.59 -14.96
C ASP A 228 -7.71 11.42 -14.36
N TYR A 229 -8.13 10.92 -13.20
CA TYR A 229 -7.53 9.75 -12.56
C TYR A 229 -7.80 8.44 -13.32
N GLU A 230 -9.05 8.19 -13.73
CA GLU A 230 -9.49 6.99 -14.43
C GLU A 230 -8.81 6.85 -15.80
N CYS A 231 -8.74 7.95 -16.55
CA CYS A 231 -8.18 7.98 -17.90
C CYS A 231 -6.68 8.31 -17.96
N GLY A 232 -6.09 8.82 -16.87
CA GLY A 232 -4.72 9.38 -16.86
C GLY A 232 -3.63 8.35 -17.15
N SER A 233 -3.87 7.08 -16.80
CA SER A 233 -2.97 5.97 -17.09
C SER A 233 -3.07 5.41 -18.51
N LEU A 234 -4.14 5.74 -19.24
CA LEU A 234 -4.42 5.14 -20.54
C LEU A 234 -3.51 5.76 -21.61
N THR A 235 -3.17 4.99 -22.62
CA THR A 235 -2.56 5.49 -23.85
C THR A 235 -3.57 6.32 -24.66
N ALA A 236 -3.09 7.05 -25.68
CA ALA A 236 -3.98 7.79 -26.56
C ALA A 236 -4.99 6.86 -27.28
N HIS A 237 -4.52 5.73 -27.79
CA HIS A 237 -5.37 4.74 -28.45
C HIS A 237 -6.45 4.16 -27.52
N GLU A 238 -6.10 3.88 -26.26
CA GLU A 238 -7.06 3.38 -25.27
C GLU A 238 -8.07 4.45 -24.86
N ARG A 239 -7.67 5.72 -24.78
CA ARG A 239 -8.62 6.84 -24.58
C ARG A 239 -9.58 6.99 -25.75
N ASP A 240 -9.11 6.83 -26.99
CA ASP A 240 -9.98 6.85 -28.16
C ASP A 240 -10.99 5.68 -28.13
N ALA A 241 -10.56 4.50 -27.68
CA ALA A 241 -11.45 3.37 -27.47
C ALA A 241 -12.48 3.64 -26.36
N ALA A 242 -12.06 4.24 -25.25
CA ALA A 242 -12.95 4.64 -24.16
C ALA A 242 -13.99 5.67 -24.62
N SER A 243 -13.60 6.64 -25.45
CA SER A 243 -14.52 7.63 -26.03
C SER A 243 -15.60 6.97 -26.89
N ARG A 244 -15.25 6.02 -27.76
CA ARG A 244 -16.22 5.27 -28.57
C ARG A 244 -17.17 4.43 -27.71
N GLU A 245 -16.66 3.83 -26.64
CA GLU A 245 -17.49 3.10 -25.68
C GLU A 245 -18.42 4.06 -24.92
N ALA A 246 -17.97 5.27 -24.56
CA ALA A 246 -18.79 6.29 -23.92
C ALA A 246 -19.98 6.73 -24.80
N GLU A 247 -19.76 6.88 -26.11
CA GLU A 247 -20.83 7.15 -27.09
C GLU A 247 -21.85 5.99 -27.14
N SER A 248 -21.36 4.75 -27.14
CA SER A 248 -22.20 3.54 -27.08
C SER A 248 -23.02 3.49 -25.78
N ILE A 249 -22.43 3.86 -24.65
CA ILE A 249 -23.12 3.98 -23.36
C ILE A 249 -24.23 5.04 -23.47
N ALA A 250 -23.94 6.24 -23.98
CA ALA A 250 -24.91 7.32 -24.11
C ALA A 250 -26.13 6.91 -24.95
N ALA A 251 -25.90 6.20 -26.07
CA ALA A 251 -26.95 5.69 -26.94
C ALA A 251 -27.84 4.62 -26.28
N ARG A 252 -27.36 3.95 -25.22
CA ARG A 252 -28.08 2.90 -24.50
C ARG A 252 -28.81 3.41 -23.27
N VAL A 253 -28.26 4.40 -22.57
CA VAL A 253 -28.92 5.04 -21.41
C VAL A 253 -30.08 5.93 -21.87
N SER A 254 -30.02 6.47 -23.10
CA SER A 254 -31.06 7.34 -23.66
C SER A 254 -32.28 6.60 -24.24
N LYS A 255 -32.34 5.27 -24.12
CA LYS A 255 -33.44 4.42 -24.59
C LYS A 255 -34.29 3.96 -23.42
#